data_AF-A0A117M1V0-F1
#
_entry.id   AF-A0A117M1V0-F1
#
_cell.length_a   1.000
_cell.length_b   1.000
_cell.length_c   1.000
_cell.angle_alpha   90.00
_cell.angle_beta   90.00
_cell.angle_gamma   90.00
#
_symmetry.space_group_name_H-M   'P 1'
#
loop_
_entity.id
_entity.type
_entity.pdbx_description
1 polymer ?
#
loop_
_entity_poly.entity_id
_entity_poly.type
_entity_poly.pdbx_seq_one_letter_code
_entity_poly.pdbx_strand_id
1 'polypeptide(L)'
;MNTEVALLGLIVIGLGCAPIYPSIIHETPSNFGKENSQTIIGIQMASAYSGTTFIPPLFGLVASNLSIGFYPVYLAVFALLILIMTESLNRTVDNYRPMGKLRP
;
A
#
# COMPACT_ATOMS: atom_id res chain seq x y z
N MET A 1 -14.32 -24.72 -1.78
CA MET A 1 -13.89 -23.59 -0.93
C MET A 1 -15.09 -23.16 -0.12
N ASN A 2 -15.07 -23.24 1.21
CA ASN A 2 -16.21 -22.80 2.03
C ASN A 2 -16.32 -21.27 1.94
N THR A 3 -17.47 -20.76 1.51
CA THR A 3 -17.75 -19.32 1.35
C THR A 3 -17.45 -18.52 2.63
N GLU A 4 -17.63 -19.15 3.79
CA GLU A 4 -17.29 -18.60 5.10
C GLU A 4 -15.79 -18.24 5.22
N VAL A 5 -14.90 -19.10 4.72
CA VAL A 5 -13.44 -18.85 4.73
C VAL A 5 -13.10 -17.68 3.80
N ALA A 6 -13.79 -17.57 2.67
CA ALA A 6 -13.59 -16.44 1.75
C ALA A 6 -14.06 -15.11 2.38
N LEU A 7 -15.21 -15.10 3.07
CA LEU A 7 -15.73 -13.93 3.78
C LEU A 7 -14.80 -13.50 4.92
N LEU A 8 -14.34 -14.45 5.74
CA LEU A 8 -13.37 -14.16 6.80
C LEU A 8 -12.08 -13.58 6.23
N GLY A 9 -11.58 -14.16 5.12
CA GLY A 9 -10.40 -13.63 4.42
C GLY A 9 -10.59 -12.19 3.94
N LEU A 10 -11.74 -11.87 3.33
CA LEU A 10 -12.05 -10.51 2.88
C LEU A 10 -12.16 -9.51 4.05
N ILE A 11 -12.75 -9.92 5.18
CA ILE A 11 -12.80 -9.10 6.40
C ILE A 11 -11.39 -8.81 6.91
N VAL A 12 -10.54 -9.84 7.00
CA VAL A 12 -9.14 -9.69 7.44
C VAL A 12 -8.36 -8.77 6.51
N ILE A 13 -8.52 -8.91 5.20
CA ILE A 13 -7.91 -8.02 4.21
C ILE A 13 -8.39 -6.58 4.41
N GLY A 14 -9.70 -6.37 4.53
CA GLY A 14 -10.28 -5.04 4.74
C GLY A 14 -9.76 -4.35 6.01
N LEU A 15 -9.71 -5.09 7.12
CA LEU A 15 -9.17 -4.61 8.39
C LEU A 15 -7.68 -4.28 8.30
N GLY A 16 -6.89 -5.11 7.61
CA GLY A 16 -5.46 -4.87 7.39
C GLY A 16 -5.20 -3.65 6.48
N CYS A 17 -6.08 -3.41 5.51
CA CYS A 17 -5.97 -2.28 4.58
C CYS A 17 -6.43 -0.95 5.20
N ALA A 18 -7.36 -0.97 6.15
CA ALA A 18 -7.95 0.22 6.75
C ALA A 18 -6.93 1.25 7.30
N PRO A 19 -5.88 0.87 8.07
CA PRO A 19 -4.94 1.83 8.63
C PRO A 19 -3.85 2.32 7.65
N ILE A 20 -3.70 1.70 6.47
CA ILE A 20 -2.58 1.98 5.56
C ILE A 20 -2.52 3.48 5.20
N TYR A 21 -3.65 4.05 4.75
CA TYR A 21 -3.69 5.44 4.31
C TYR A 21 -3.50 6.45 5.47
N PRO A 22 -4.23 6.31 6.60
CA PRO A 22 -3.99 7.13 7.78
C PRO A 22 -2.54 7.08 8.29
N SER A 23 -1.93 5.88 8.33
CA SER A 23 -0.53 5.71 8.75
C SER A 23 0.45 6.41 7.81
N ILE A 24 0.28 6.27 6.49
CA ILE A 24 1.16 6.93 5.51
C ILE A 24 1.07 8.45 5.64
N ILE A 25 -0.14 9.01 5.77
CA ILE A 25 -0.33 10.46 5.95
C ILE A 25 0.34 10.93 7.24
N HIS A 26 0.17 10.19 8.34
CA HIS A 26 0.75 10.54 9.65
C HIS A 26 2.27 10.48 9.67
N GLU A 27 2.88 9.51 8.98
CA GLU A 27 4.34 9.33 8.90
C GLU A 27 4.99 10.29 7.90
N THR A 28 4.25 10.80 6.91
CA THR A 28 4.81 11.66 5.85
C THR A 28 5.54 12.90 6.38
N PRO A 29 5.02 13.66 7.38
CA PRO A 29 5.75 14.76 8.00
C PRO A 29 7.04 14.37 8.71
N SER A 30 7.09 13.19 9.30
CA SER A 30 8.29 12.66 9.94
C SER A 30 9.35 12.28 8.89
N ASN A 31 8.91 11.68 7.78
CA ASN A 31 9.81 11.15 6.74
C ASN A 31 10.31 12.22 5.75
N PHE A 32 9.52 13.25 5.46
CA PHE A 32 9.79 14.21 4.37
C PHE A 32 9.86 15.68 4.82
N GLY A 33 9.64 15.96 6.10
CA GLY A 33 9.55 17.32 6.63
C GLY A 33 8.14 17.92 6.46
N LYS A 34 7.76 18.79 7.39
CA LYS A 34 6.41 19.40 7.43
C LYS A 34 6.16 20.30 6.23
N GLU A 35 7.21 20.96 5.75
CA GLU A 35 7.23 21.87 4.60
C GLU A 35 6.92 21.16 3.27
N ASN A 36 7.35 19.90 3.10
CA ASN A 36 7.12 19.13 1.88
C ASN A 36 5.90 18.20 1.98
N SER A 37 5.36 18.01 3.18
CA SER A 37 4.33 17.00 3.47
C SER A 37 3.09 17.12 2.58
N GLN A 38 2.57 18.33 2.39
CA GLN A 38 1.36 18.54 1.60
C GLN A 38 1.57 18.10 0.14
N THR A 39 2.70 18.47 -0.46
CA THR A 39 3.03 18.10 -1.84
C THR A 39 3.20 16.58 -1.97
N ILE A 40 3.92 15.95 -1.03
CA ILE A 40 4.12 14.50 -1.03
C ILE A 40 2.80 13.74 -0.87
N ILE A 41 1.93 14.16 0.05
CA ILE A 41 0.60 13.56 0.23
C ILE A 41 -0.22 13.70 -1.05
N GLY A 42 -0.19 14.87 -1.71
CA GLY A 42 -0.88 15.08 -2.99
C GLY A 42 -0.40 14.12 -4.08
N ILE A 43 0.92 13.89 -4.17
CA ILE A 43 1.50 12.92 -5.12
C ILE A 43 1.05 11.50 -4.77
N GLN A 44 1.13 11.10 -3.49
CA GLN A 44 0.69 9.77 -3.02
C GLN A 44 -0.80 9.53 -3.34
N MET A 45 -1.66 10.53 -3.14
CA MET A 45 -3.10 10.48 -3.47
C MET A 45 -3.31 10.30 -4.97
N ALA A 46 -2.62 11.10 -5.79
CA ALA A 46 -2.72 11.00 -7.25
C ALA A 46 -2.27 9.61 -7.76
N SER A 47 -1.18 9.07 -7.22
CA SER A 47 -0.71 7.71 -7.54
C SER A 47 -1.70 6.64 -7.09
N ALA A 48 -2.25 6.75 -5.87
CA ALA A 48 -3.24 5.80 -5.35
C ALA A 48 -4.53 5.78 -6.17
N TYR A 49 -5.04 6.95 -6.56
CA TYR A 49 -6.22 7.05 -7.42
C TYR A 49 -5.96 6.51 -8.82
N SER A 50 -4.80 6.83 -9.41
CA SER A 50 -4.40 6.25 -10.70
C SER A 50 -4.36 4.72 -10.62
N GLY A 51 -3.74 4.17 -9.57
CA GLY A 51 -3.72 2.73 -9.32
C GLY A 51 -5.14 2.15 -9.18
N THR A 52 -6.01 2.80 -8.41
CA THR A 52 -7.41 2.36 -8.21
C THR A 52 -8.22 2.38 -9.51
N THR A 53 -7.90 3.27 -10.45
CA THR A 53 -8.53 3.30 -11.78
C THR A 53 -8.05 2.15 -12.67
N PHE A 54 -6.76 1.80 -12.65
CA PHE A 54 -6.18 0.81 -13.56
C PHE A 54 -6.22 -0.64 -13.03
N ILE A 55 -6.17 -0.83 -11.72
CA ILE A 55 -6.15 -2.16 -11.07
C ILE A 55 -7.41 -2.99 -11.38
N PRO A 56 -8.65 -2.46 -11.31
CA PRO A 56 -9.85 -3.25 -11.60
C PRO A 56 -9.92 -3.72 -13.06
N PRO A 57 -9.68 -2.87 -14.09
CA PRO A 57 -9.59 -3.33 -15.47
C PRO A 57 -8.47 -4.35 -15.71
N LEU A 58 -7.28 -4.13 -15.12
CA LEU A 58 -6.15 -5.05 -15.24
C LEU A 58 -6.52 -6.44 -14.69
N PHE A 59 -7.14 -6.48 -13.51
CA PHE A 59 -7.62 -7.73 -12.92
C PHE A 59 -8.73 -8.36 -13.77
N GLY A 60 -9.64 -7.56 -14.33
CA GLY A 60 -10.68 -8.03 -15.24
C GLY A 60 -10.12 -8.75 -16.47
N LEU A 61 -9.05 -8.22 -17.07
CA LEU A 61 -8.35 -8.86 -18.18
C LEU A 61 -7.72 -10.20 -17.77
N VAL A 62 -7.08 -10.25 -16.59
CA VAL A 62 -6.51 -11.48 -16.04
C VAL A 62 -7.59 -12.53 -15.76
N ALA A 63 -8.69 -12.12 -15.14
CA ALA A 63 -9.81 -13.01 -14.79
C ALA A 63 -10.52 -13.56 -16.04
N SER A 64 -10.59 -12.79 -17.12
CA SER A 64 -11.19 -13.19 -18.41
C SER A 64 -10.35 -14.25 -19.15
N ASN A 65 -9.01 -14.17 -19.07
CA ASN A 65 -8.12 -15.06 -19.81
C ASN A 65 -7.65 -16.28 -19.02
N LEU A 66 -7.50 -16.18 -17.69
CA LEU A 66 -6.97 -17.26 -16.85
C LEU A 66 -8.08 -17.88 -15.99
N SER A 67 -8.57 -17.15 -14.99
CA SER A 67 -9.69 -17.50 -14.10
C SER A 67 -9.77 -16.51 -12.94
N ILE A 68 -10.95 -16.35 -12.34
CA ILE A 68 -11.13 -15.64 -11.06
C ILE A 68 -10.30 -16.27 -9.91
N GLY A 69 -9.91 -17.55 -10.04
CA GLY A 69 -9.07 -18.25 -9.06
C GLY A 69 -7.69 -17.62 -8.83
N PHE A 70 -7.24 -16.73 -9.72
CA PHE A 70 -5.98 -15.97 -9.57
C PHE A 70 -6.10 -14.77 -8.63
N TYR A 71 -7.30 -14.43 -8.14
CA TYR A 71 -7.51 -13.31 -7.22
C TYR A 71 -6.58 -13.33 -5.98
N PRO A 72 -6.38 -14.46 -5.27
CA PRO A 72 -5.49 -14.49 -4.11
C PRO A 72 -4.02 -14.25 -4.49
N VAL A 73 -3.58 -14.75 -5.64
CA VAL A 73 -2.21 -14.53 -6.16
C VAL A 73 -2.02 -13.07 -6.54
N TYR A 74 -3.02 -12.47 -7.20
CA TYR A 74 -3.03 -11.06 -7.54
C TYR A 74 -2.85 -10.18 -6.30
N LEU A 75 -3.64 -10.42 -5.24
CA LEU A 75 -3.50 -9.71 -3.98
C LEU A 75 -2.14 -9.95 -3.30
N ALA A 76 -1.63 -11.19 -3.33
CA ALA A 76 -0.33 -11.52 -2.74
C ALA A 76 0.83 -10.76 -3.39
N VAL A 77 0.80 -10.59 -4.73
CA VAL A 77 1.78 -9.77 -5.45
C VAL A 77 1.74 -8.32 -4.98
N PHE A 78 0.56 -7.71 -4.87
CA PHE A 78 0.45 -6.33 -4.36
C PHE A 78 0.86 -6.20 -2.90
N ALA A 79 0.55 -7.19 -2.06
CA ALA A 79 1.00 -7.22 -0.67
C ALA A 79 2.54 -7.25 -0.58
N LEU A 80 3.21 -8.09 -1.38
CA LEU A 80 4.67 -8.12 -1.46
C LEU A 80 5.24 -6.79 -1.96
N LEU A 81 4.63 -6.18 -2.99
CA LEU A 81 5.05 -4.88 -3.49
C LEU A 81 4.97 -3.79 -2.39
N ILE A 82 3.85 -3.72 -1.66
CA ILE A 82 3.69 -2.76 -0.56
C ILE A 82 4.75 -3.00 0.52
N LEU A 83 5.02 -4.26 0.90
CA LEU A 83 6.04 -4.60 1.88
C LEU A 83 7.44 -4.14 1.44
N ILE A 84 7.84 -4.47 0.21
CA ILE A 84 9.16 -4.10 -0.34
C ILE A 84 9.31 -2.57 -0.41
N MET A 85 8.28 -1.86 -0.88
CA MET A 85 8.33 -0.40 -0.98
C MET A 85 8.38 0.28 0.38
N THR A 86 7.60 -0.20 1.35
CA THR A 86 7.58 0.33 2.72
C THR A 86 8.94 0.12 3.40
N GLU A 87 9.52 -1.07 3.27
CA GLU A 87 10.84 -1.35 3.82
C GLU A 87 11.93 -0.51 3.12
N SER A 88 11.86 -0.37 1.80
CA SER A 88 12.80 0.46 1.04
C SER A 88 12.72 1.94 1.43
N LEU A 89 11.50 2.45 1.66
CA LEU A 89 11.27 3.79 2.19
C LEU A 89 11.94 3.95 3.55
N ASN A 90 11.64 3.06 4.50
CA ASN A 90 12.18 3.12 5.86
C ASN A 90 13.72 3.10 5.85
N ARG A 91 14.33 2.20 5.07
CA ARG A 91 15.79 2.15 4.90
C ARG A 91 16.37 3.44 4.32
N THR A 92 15.70 4.02 3.33
CA THR A 92 16.16 5.27 2.70
C THR A 92 16.08 6.45 3.66
N VAL A 93 14.97 6.54 4.41
CA VAL A 93 14.77 7.56 5.45
C VAL A 93 15.80 7.42 6.56
N ASP A 94 16.06 6.21 7.04
CA ASP A 94 17.07 5.94 8.07
C ASP A 94 18.48 6.30 7.61
N ASN A 95 18.84 5.97 6.36
CA ASN A 95 20.14 6.33 5.78
C ASN A 95 20.34 7.84 5.60
N TYR A 96 19.27 8.59 5.33
CA TYR A 96 19.31 10.05 5.19
C TYR A 96 19.22 10.79 6.53
N ARG A 97 18.93 10.09 7.63
CA ARG A 97 18.85 10.70 8.94
C ARG A 97 20.26 10.97 9.47
N PRO A 98 20.68 12.24 9.67
CA PRO A 98 21.97 12.51 10.31
C PRO A 98 21.97 11.86 11.70
N MET A 99 23.07 11.17 12.07
CA MET A 99 23.26 10.39 13.31
C MET A 99 23.18 11.22 14.63
N GLY A 100 22.30 12.21 14.74
CA GLY A 100 22.20 13.11 15.89
C GLY A 100 20.79 13.44 16.37
N LYS A 101 19.72 12.99 15.71
CA LYS A 101 18.35 13.17 16.21
C LYS A 101 17.63 11.85 16.28
N LEU A 102 17.82 11.10 17.37
CA LEU A 102 16.96 9.98 17.76
C LEU A 102 15.51 10.47 17.91
N ARG A 103 14.56 9.62 17.50
CA ARG A 103 13.13 9.96 17.43
C ARG A 103 12.66 10.52 18.79
N PRO A 104 11.81 11.56 18.84
CA PRO A 104 11.06 11.87 20.05
C PRO A 104 10.10 10.73 20.42
#